data_AF-D8T032-F1
#
_entry.id   AF-D8T032-F1
#
_cell.length_a   1.000
_cell.length_b   1.000
_cell.length_c   1.000
_cell.angle_alpha   90.00
_cell.angle_beta   90.00
_cell.angle_gamma   90.00
#
_symmetry.space_group_name_H-M   'P 1'
#
loop_
_entity.id
_entity.type
_entity.pdbx_description
1 polymer ?
#
loop_
_entity_poly.entity_id
_entity_poly.type
_entity_poly.pdbx_seq_one_letter_code
_entity_poly.pdbx_strand_id
1 'polypeptide(L)'
;GSTPIFPRVDVRDPYKRLGISNEASEEEVRAARNYLLKLYGAHPKSKASIESAYDKVISESLKRYRRKPKVLKPPPVWLQKLTDRFDTPPTVVIAARAFAFFVLGVWSVLEAAATGPSFQVILSLGACIYFLKKRFKVLWKASLIGVAAFLFAWVFGSFLVPLIPFPGSWNIELATSLISYIVLWMSCTFLK
;
A
#
# COMPACT_ATOMS: atom_id res chain seq x y z
N GLY A 1 -24.27 -62.41 -4.80
CA GLY A 1 -24.87 -61.33 -4.00
C GLY A 1 -24.65 -60.01 -4.73
N SER A 2 -25.67 -59.17 -4.84
CA SER A 2 -25.57 -57.84 -5.46
C SER A 2 -24.61 -56.94 -4.67
N THR A 3 -23.66 -56.29 -5.35
CA THR A 3 -22.78 -55.30 -4.71
C THR A 3 -23.59 -54.08 -4.30
N PRO A 4 -23.43 -53.57 -3.06
CA PRO A 4 -24.17 -52.41 -2.59
C PRO A 4 -23.79 -51.18 -3.42
N ILE A 5 -24.81 -50.49 -3.94
CA ILE A 5 -24.66 -49.28 -4.76
C ILE A 5 -24.78 -48.06 -3.83
N PHE A 6 -23.89 -47.09 -4.03
CA PHE A 6 -23.91 -45.87 -3.22
C PHE A 6 -25.17 -45.04 -3.55
N PRO A 7 -26.02 -44.69 -2.57
CA PRO A 7 -27.30 -44.02 -2.86
C PRO A 7 -27.16 -42.58 -3.40
N ARG A 8 -26.04 -41.90 -3.11
CA ARG A 8 -25.85 -40.46 -3.42
C ARG A 8 -24.93 -40.21 -4.61
N VAL A 9 -24.83 -41.16 -5.55
CA VAL A 9 -23.92 -41.06 -6.70
C VAL A 9 -24.16 -39.80 -7.53
N ASP A 10 -25.43 -39.39 -7.69
CA ASP A 10 -25.85 -38.30 -8.56
C ASP A 10 -25.94 -36.92 -7.87
N VAL A 11 -25.72 -36.85 -6.54
CA VAL A 11 -25.80 -35.59 -5.80
C VAL A 11 -24.67 -34.65 -6.21
N ARG A 12 -24.98 -33.48 -6.78
CA ARG A 12 -23.95 -32.57 -7.34
C ARG A 12 -23.02 -31.94 -6.30
N ASP A 13 -23.55 -31.61 -5.13
CA ASP A 13 -22.82 -30.99 -4.02
C ASP A 13 -21.91 -32.02 -3.35
N PRO A 14 -20.58 -31.81 -3.33
CA PRO A 14 -19.63 -32.79 -2.79
C PRO A 14 -19.78 -32.98 -1.26
N TYR A 15 -20.18 -31.96 -0.51
CA TYR A 15 -20.39 -32.05 0.94
C TYR A 15 -21.61 -32.92 1.26
N LYS A 16 -22.73 -32.67 0.58
CA LYS A 16 -23.95 -33.49 0.71
C LYS A 16 -23.77 -34.91 0.19
N ARG A 17 -22.96 -35.08 -0.86
CA ARG A 17 -22.58 -36.39 -1.41
C ARG A 17 -21.82 -37.21 -0.37
N LEU A 18 -20.83 -36.64 0.32
CA LEU A 18 -20.12 -37.33 1.40
C LEU A 18 -20.95 -37.42 2.70
N GLY A 19 -21.94 -36.55 2.89
CA GLY A 19 -22.76 -36.51 4.09
C GLY A 19 -22.11 -35.75 5.24
N ILE A 20 -21.35 -34.72 4.92
CA ILE A 20 -20.60 -33.90 5.86
C ILE A 20 -21.03 -32.43 5.74
N SER A 21 -20.72 -31.64 6.76
CA SER A 21 -20.93 -30.19 6.75
C SER A 21 -19.97 -29.49 5.78
N ASN A 22 -20.37 -28.31 5.29
CA ASN A 22 -19.51 -27.39 4.52
C ASN A 22 -18.34 -26.82 5.34
N GLU A 23 -18.41 -26.95 6.67
CA GLU A 23 -17.40 -26.55 7.66
C GLU A 23 -16.62 -27.74 8.23
N ALA A 24 -16.85 -28.95 7.72
CA ALA A 24 -16.21 -30.17 8.22
C ALA A 24 -14.69 -30.07 8.20
N SER A 25 -14.06 -30.62 9.25
CA SER A 25 -12.60 -30.65 9.36
C SER A 25 -11.99 -31.64 8.36
N GLU A 26 -10.70 -31.51 8.06
CA GLU A 26 -10.03 -32.42 7.12
C GLU A 26 -10.07 -33.88 7.60
N GLU A 27 -10.06 -34.08 8.92
CA GLU A 27 -10.19 -35.38 9.57
C GLU A 27 -11.58 -35.99 9.34
N GLU A 28 -12.64 -35.20 9.49
CA GLU A 28 -14.02 -35.62 9.23
C GLU A 28 -14.24 -35.97 7.75
N VAL A 29 -13.70 -35.15 6.84
CA VAL A 29 -13.76 -35.39 5.39
C VAL A 29 -13.11 -36.73 5.04
N ARG A 30 -11.93 -37.02 5.63
CA ARG A 30 -11.20 -38.26 5.42
C ARG A 30 -11.91 -39.47 6.04
N ALA A 31 -12.47 -39.31 7.24
CA ALA A 31 -13.23 -40.35 7.92
C ALA A 31 -14.49 -40.73 7.12
N ALA A 32 -15.24 -39.74 6.63
CA ALA A 32 -16.43 -39.96 5.82
C ALA A 32 -16.11 -40.73 4.52
N ARG A 33 -15.02 -40.35 3.82
CA ARG A 33 -14.54 -41.08 2.64
C ARG A 33 -14.26 -42.54 2.99
N ASN A 34 -13.47 -42.79 4.03
CA ASN A 34 -13.06 -44.15 4.41
C ASN A 34 -14.26 -45.03 4.79
N TYR A 35 -15.23 -44.46 5.50
CA TYR A 35 -16.49 -45.15 5.83
C TYR A 35 -17.29 -45.52 4.58
N LEU A 36 -17.46 -44.57 3.65
CA LEU A 36 -18.21 -44.81 2.41
C LEU A 36 -17.51 -45.81 1.48
N LEU A 37 -16.18 -45.79 1.42
CA LEU A 37 -15.40 -46.77 0.64
C LEU A 37 -15.49 -48.17 1.24
N LYS A 38 -15.57 -48.30 2.57
CA LYS A 38 -15.77 -49.60 3.23
C LYS A 38 -17.12 -50.21 2.86
N LEU A 39 -18.17 -49.39 2.74
CA LEU A 39 -19.53 -49.86 2.44
C LEU A 39 -19.78 -50.08 0.94
N TYR A 40 -19.27 -49.21 0.07
CA TYR A 40 -19.64 -49.15 -1.34
C TYR A 40 -18.45 -49.28 -2.31
N GLY A 41 -17.23 -49.52 -1.80
CA GLY A 41 -16.01 -49.57 -2.61
C GLY A 41 -15.93 -50.73 -3.59
N ALA A 42 -16.75 -51.77 -3.43
CA ALA A 42 -16.85 -52.91 -4.34
C ALA A 42 -17.50 -52.56 -5.69
N HIS A 43 -18.35 -51.52 -5.74
CA HIS A 43 -18.98 -51.08 -6.97
C HIS A 43 -18.16 -49.93 -7.61
N PRO A 44 -17.67 -50.07 -8.86
CA PRO A 44 -16.70 -49.14 -9.44
C PRO A 44 -17.25 -47.72 -9.59
N LYS A 45 -18.51 -47.55 -10.00
CA LYS A 45 -19.13 -46.22 -10.11
C LYS A 45 -19.32 -45.55 -8.75
N SER A 46 -19.62 -46.34 -7.72
CA SER A 46 -19.78 -45.85 -6.35
C SER A 46 -18.46 -45.31 -5.82
N LYS A 47 -17.39 -46.10 -5.97
CA LYS A 47 -16.02 -45.72 -5.59
C LYS A 47 -15.60 -44.41 -6.28
N ALA A 48 -15.76 -44.33 -7.61
CA ALA A 48 -15.41 -43.14 -8.37
C ALA A 48 -16.19 -41.89 -7.91
N SER A 49 -17.49 -42.03 -7.62
CA SER A 49 -18.29 -40.91 -7.14
C SER A 49 -17.81 -40.39 -5.78
N ILE A 50 -17.47 -41.29 -4.85
CA ILE A 50 -16.94 -40.95 -3.51
C ILE A 50 -15.58 -40.24 -3.62
N GLU A 51 -14.66 -40.78 -4.43
CA GLU A 51 -13.33 -40.19 -4.62
C GLU A 51 -13.41 -38.80 -5.30
N SER A 52 -14.25 -38.67 -6.33
CA SER A 52 -14.46 -37.37 -6.99
C SER A 52 -15.05 -36.30 -6.04
N ALA A 53 -15.84 -36.71 -5.05
CA ALA A 53 -16.39 -35.81 -4.04
C ALA A 53 -15.29 -35.31 -3.11
N TYR A 54 -14.44 -36.23 -2.64
CA TYR A 54 -13.31 -35.95 -1.78
C TYR A 54 -12.33 -34.98 -2.43
N ASP A 55 -11.93 -35.24 -3.68
CA ASP A 55 -10.98 -34.39 -4.41
C ASP A 55 -11.51 -32.95 -4.57
N LYS A 56 -12.83 -32.80 -4.80
CA LYS A 56 -13.47 -31.49 -4.88
C LYS A 56 -13.39 -30.74 -3.56
N VAL A 57 -13.75 -31.37 -2.44
CA VAL A 57 -13.68 -30.75 -1.11
C VAL A 57 -12.26 -30.31 -0.77
N ILE A 58 -11.26 -31.16 -1.03
CA ILE A 58 -9.84 -30.84 -0.79
C ILE A 58 -9.37 -29.69 -1.70
N SER A 59 -9.75 -29.71 -2.98
CA SER A 59 -9.38 -28.61 -3.89
C SER A 59 -9.97 -27.26 -3.47
N GLU A 60 -11.19 -27.28 -2.90
CA GLU A 60 -11.88 -26.09 -2.43
C GLU A 60 -11.26 -25.56 -1.13
N SER A 61 -10.90 -26.44 -0.18
CA SER A 61 -10.23 -26.05 1.06
C SER A 61 -8.86 -25.42 0.77
N LEU A 62 -8.09 -25.97 -0.18
CA LEU A 62 -6.83 -25.39 -0.64
C LEU A 62 -7.02 -24.03 -1.31
N LYS A 63 -8.05 -23.88 -2.15
CA LYS A 63 -8.41 -22.58 -2.74
C LYS A 63 -8.77 -21.56 -1.66
N ARG A 64 -9.54 -21.94 -0.63
CA ARG A 64 -9.85 -21.06 0.50
C ARG A 64 -8.59 -20.66 1.26
N TYR A 65 -7.69 -21.61 1.54
CA TYR A 65 -6.43 -21.34 2.23
C TYR A 65 -5.55 -20.35 1.44
N ARG A 66 -5.43 -20.52 0.12
CA ARG A 66 -4.68 -19.60 -0.76
C ARG A 66 -5.32 -18.22 -0.89
N ARG A 67 -6.64 -18.12 -0.77
CA ARG A 67 -7.40 -16.86 -0.83
C ARG A 67 -7.43 -16.11 0.50
N LYS A 68 -7.07 -16.74 1.63
CA LYS A 68 -6.95 -16.00 2.89
C LYS A 68 -5.91 -14.90 2.70
N PRO A 69 -6.26 -13.61 2.86
CA PRO A 69 -5.29 -12.54 2.75
C PRO A 69 -4.19 -12.84 3.77
N LYS A 70 -2.93 -12.85 3.32
CA LYS A 70 -1.78 -12.89 4.23
C LYS A 70 -1.97 -11.70 5.16
N VAL A 71 -2.27 -11.96 6.44
CA VAL A 71 -2.33 -10.92 7.45
C VAL A 71 -0.91 -10.36 7.53
N LEU A 72 -0.68 -9.20 6.92
CA LEU A 72 0.59 -8.51 7.08
C LEU A 72 0.74 -8.26 8.58
N LYS A 73 1.85 -8.73 9.15
CA LYS A 73 2.20 -8.43 10.54
C LYS A 73 2.10 -6.91 10.72
N PRO A 74 1.50 -6.42 11.82
CA PRO A 74 1.44 -5.00 12.07
C PRO A 74 2.87 -4.44 12.05
N PRO A 75 3.10 -3.28 11.42
CA PRO A 75 4.42 -2.67 11.39
C PRO A 75 4.92 -2.43 12.82
N PRO A 76 6.25 -2.42 13.05
CA PRO A 76 6.80 -2.17 14.37
C PRO A 76 6.33 -0.82 14.93
N VAL A 77 6.19 -0.71 16.25
CA VAL A 77 5.56 0.43 16.94
C VAL A 77 6.19 1.78 16.58
N TRP A 78 7.51 1.82 16.35
CA TRP A 78 8.21 3.04 15.93
C TRP A 78 7.77 3.51 14.53
N LEU A 79 7.52 2.57 13.62
CA LEU A 79 7.06 2.88 12.26
C LEU A 79 5.61 3.35 12.28
N GLN A 80 4.77 2.80 13.16
CA GLN A 80 3.40 3.27 13.36
C GLN A 80 3.36 4.74 13.81
N LYS A 81 4.23 5.12 14.76
CA LYS A 81 4.36 6.51 15.22
C LYS A 81 4.83 7.46 14.12
N LEU A 82 5.70 7.01 13.22
CA LEU A 82 6.11 7.78 12.05
C LEU A 82 4.97 7.92 11.05
N THR A 83 4.27 6.84 10.72
CA THR A 83 3.16 6.88 9.77
C THR A 83 1.97 7.69 10.28
N ASP A 84 1.70 7.74 11.59
CA ASP A 84 0.61 8.57 12.14
C ASP A 84 0.88 10.09 12.02
N ARG A 85 2.15 10.49 11.87
CA ARG A 85 2.53 11.87 11.54
C ARG A 85 2.34 12.22 10.06
N PHE A 86 2.18 11.23 9.20
CA PHE A 86 2.03 11.40 7.76
C PHE A 86 0.62 11.03 7.33
N ASP A 87 -0.16 12.03 6.93
CA ASP A 87 -1.52 11.82 6.43
C ASP A 87 -1.53 12.07 4.91
N THR A 88 -2.11 11.14 4.15
CA THR A 88 -2.10 11.17 2.67
C THR A 88 -3.33 11.92 2.16
N PRO A 89 -3.19 13.18 1.71
CA PRO A 89 -4.34 13.95 1.25
C PRO A 89 -4.84 13.42 -0.11
N PRO A 90 -6.04 13.86 -0.56
CA PRO A 90 -6.57 13.48 -1.87
C PRO A 90 -5.58 13.78 -3.01
N THR A 91 -5.52 12.90 -4.01
CA THR A 91 -4.57 12.99 -5.15
C THR A 91 -4.61 14.34 -5.86
N VAL A 92 -5.79 14.96 -5.97
CA VAL A 92 -5.97 16.29 -6.56
C VAL A 92 -5.21 17.37 -5.79
N VAL A 93 -5.18 17.29 -4.46
CA VAL A 93 -4.46 18.25 -3.61
C VAL A 93 -2.95 18.05 -3.72
N ILE A 94 -2.50 16.79 -3.78
CA ILE A 94 -1.09 16.44 -4.00
C ILE A 94 -0.63 17.00 -5.36
N ALA A 95 -1.39 16.72 -6.43
CA ALA A 95 -1.08 17.15 -7.78
C ALA A 95 -1.08 18.67 -7.92
N ALA A 96 -2.07 19.36 -7.36
CA ALA A 96 -2.14 20.83 -7.41
C ALA A 96 -0.95 21.49 -6.71
N ARG A 97 -0.56 21.00 -5.53
CA ARG A 97 0.62 21.52 -4.82
C ARG A 97 1.90 21.16 -5.56
N ALA A 98 2.05 19.93 -6.05
CA ALA A 98 3.21 19.52 -6.82
C ALA A 98 3.38 20.40 -8.07
N PHE A 99 2.28 20.69 -8.76
CA PHE A 99 2.28 21.59 -9.91
C PHE A 99 2.73 23.01 -9.54
N ALA A 100 2.25 23.56 -8.42
CA ALA A 100 2.67 24.89 -7.97
C ALA A 100 4.19 24.96 -7.69
N PHE A 101 4.74 23.98 -6.95
CA PHE A 101 6.18 23.95 -6.67
C PHE A 101 7.02 23.60 -7.92
N PHE A 102 6.48 22.81 -8.84
CA PHE A 102 7.13 22.51 -10.12
C PHE A 102 7.26 23.76 -10.99
N VAL A 103 6.17 24.55 -11.13
CA VAL A 103 6.20 25.82 -11.87
C VAL A 103 7.21 26.79 -11.26
N LEU A 104 7.29 26.87 -9.92
CA LEU A 104 8.30 27.67 -9.24
C LEU A 104 9.74 27.18 -9.52
N GLY A 105 9.95 25.87 -9.54
CA GLY A 105 11.24 25.27 -9.89
C GLY A 105 11.66 25.57 -11.32
N VAL A 106 10.74 25.40 -12.29
CA VAL A 106 11.00 25.73 -13.70
C VAL A 106 11.32 27.21 -13.86
N TRP A 107 10.54 28.11 -13.23
CA TRP A 107 10.84 29.54 -13.24
C TRP A 107 12.24 29.82 -12.68
N SER A 108 12.58 29.21 -11.53
CA SER A 108 13.90 29.39 -10.91
C SER A 108 15.05 28.99 -11.84
N VAL A 109 14.88 27.91 -12.62
CA VAL A 109 15.88 27.44 -13.58
C VAL A 109 16.00 28.38 -14.78
N LEU A 110 14.87 28.89 -15.29
CA LEU A 110 14.86 29.81 -16.43
C LEU A 110 15.50 31.17 -16.10
N GLU A 111 15.30 31.65 -14.87
CA GLU A 111 15.81 32.95 -14.41
C GLU A 111 17.18 32.86 -13.73
N ALA A 112 17.76 31.66 -13.61
CA ALA A 112 18.96 31.38 -12.83
C ALA A 112 20.18 32.24 -13.21
N ALA A 113 20.20 32.79 -14.43
CA ALA A 113 21.31 33.57 -14.97
C ALA A 113 21.22 35.08 -14.69
N ALA A 114 20.05 35.62 -14.32
CA ALA A 114 19.84 37.08 -14.20
C ALA A 114 19.69 37.53 -12.74
N THR A 115 18.92 36.77 -11.95
CA THR A 115 18.64 37.10 -10.55
C THR A 115 18.52 35.78 -9.79
N GLY A 116 19.29 35.60 -8.72
CA GLY A 116 19.27 34.36 -7.93
C GLY A 116 17.86 34.01 -7.39
N PRO A 117 17.62 32.75 -7.00
CA PRO A 117 16.27 32.24 -6.75
C PRO A 117 15.61 32.70 -5.44
N SER A 118 16.20 33.67 -4.74
CA SER A 118 15.81 34.11 -3.40
C SER A 118 14.33 34.53 -3.30
N PHE A 119 13.81 35.22 -4.31
CA PHE A 119 12.40 35.61 -4.33
C PHE A 119 11.46 34.40 -4.45
N GLN A 120 11.81 33.44 -5.30
CA GLN A 120 11.03 32.23 -5.51
C GLN A 120 11.03 31.34 -4.25
N VAL A 121 12.16 31.31 -3.51
CA VAL A 121 12.26 30.64 -2.20
C VAL A 121 11.31 31.25 -1.18
N ILE A 122 11.29 32.58 -1.03
CA ILE A 122 10.37 33.27 -0.11
C ILE A 122 8.92 32.97 -0.49
N LEU A 123 8.59 33.05 -1.78
CA LEU A 123 7.25 32.75 -2.28
C LEU A 123 6.84 31.29 -2.01
N SER A 124 7.76 30.34 -2.19
CA SER A 124 7.53 28.92 -1.92
C SER A 124 7.30 28.63 -0.43
N LEU A 125 8.02 29.33 0.46
CA LEU A 125 7.83 29.24 1.90
C LEU A 125 6.48 29.82 2.31
N GLY A 126 6.11 30.98 1.76
CA GLY A 126 4.80 31.59 1.97
C GLY A 126 3.66 30.68 1.51
N ALA A 127 3.79 30.06 0.33
CA ALA A 127 2.82 29.09 -0.18
C ALA A 127 2.71 27.84 0.72
N CYS A 128 3.85 27.32 1.18
CA CYS A 128 3.90 26.20 2.14
C CYS A 128 3.16 26.53 3.44
N ILE A 129 3.46 27.68 4.06
CA ILE A 129 2.81 28.15 5.30
C ILE A 129 1.31 28.37 5.06
N TYR A 130 0.92 28.93 3.91
CA TYR A 130 -0.49 29.11 3.56
C TYR A 130 -1.23 27.76 3.47
N PHE A 131 -0.65 26.76 2.80
CA PHE A 131 -1.24 25.43 2.70
C PHE A 131 -1.32 24.72 4.05
N LEU A 132 -0.29 24.87 4.90
CA LEU A 132 -0.30 24.38 6.28
C LEU A 132 -1.38 25.11 7.11
N LYS A 133 -1.50 26.43 7.01
CA LYS A 133 -2.53 27.23 7.70
C LYS A 133 -3.94 26.75 7.34
N LYS A 134 -4.18 26.46 6.05
CA LYS A 134 -5.46 25.94 5.57
C LYS A 134 -5.82 24.59 6.21
N ARG A 135 -4.82 23.76 6.56
CA ARG A 135 -5.00 22.46 7.22
C ARG A 135 -5.16 22.59 8.74
N PHE A 136 -4.21 23.24 9.40
CA PHE A 136 -4.13 23.31 10.86
C PHE A 136 -5.03 24.37 11.50
N LYS A 137 -5.53 25.33 10.72
CA LYS A 137 -6.28 26.53 11.18
C LYS A 137 -5.50 27.43 12.16
N VAL A 138 -4.27 27.06 12.53
CA VAL A 138 -3.41 27.77 13.49
C VAL A 138 -2.15 28.25 12.78
N LEU A 139 -2.02 29.57 12.61
CA LEU A 139 -0.95 30.19 11.82
C LEU A 139 0.44 29.95 12.42
N TRP A 140 0.61 30.05 13.74
CA TRP A 140 1.94 29.92 14.36
C TRP A 140 2.49 28.49 14.21
N LYS A 141 1.63 27.47 14.36
CA LYS A 141 2.01 26.06 14.11
C LYS A 141 2.40 25.84 12.66
N ALA A 142 1.61 26.36 11.72
CA ALA A 142 1.91 26.30 10.30
C ALA A 142 3.24 26.99 9.95
N SER A 143 3.49 28.15 10.56
CA SER A 143 4.74 28.90 10.39
C SER A 143 5.94 28.12 10.93
N LEU A 144 5.87 27.59 12.16
CA LEU A 144 6.95 26.79 12.74
C LEU A 144 7.28 25.55 11.91
N ILE A 145 6.27 24.83 11.42
CA ILE A 145 6.49 23.64 10.58
C ILE A 145 7.12 24.05 9.25
N GLY A 146 6.63 25.12 8.62
CA GLY A 146 7.19 25.63 7.36
C GLY A 146 8.65 26.09 7.50
N VAL A 147 8.97 26.85 8.55
CA VAL A 147 10.33 27.32 8.84
C VAL A 147 11.25 26.15 9.21
N ALA A 148 10.78 25.21 10.04
CA ALA A 148 11.56 24.02 10.39
C ALA A 148 11.87 23.16 9.16
N ALA A 149 10.90 22.98 8.26
CA ALA A 149 11.11 22.28 7.00
C ALA A 149 12.11 23.00 6.09
N PHE A 150 12.03 24.33 6.00
CA PHE A 150 13.00 25.13 5.23
C PHE A 150 14.41 25.02 5.79
N LEU A 151 14.59 25.18 7.11
CA LEU A 151 15.90 25.05 7.75
C LEU A 151 16.48 23.64 7.56
N PHE A 152 15.64 22.61 7.68
CA PHE A 152 16.03 21.24 7.40
C PHE A 152 16.50 21.08 5.94
N ALA A 153 15.74 21.62 4.97
CA ALA A 153 16.10 21.58 3.57
C ALA A 153 17.40 22.34 3.26
N TRP A 154 17.60 23.49 3.91
CA TRP A 154 18.80 24.31 3.76
C TRP A 154 20.04 23.57 4.28
N VAL A 155 19.97 23.02 5.49
CA VAL A 155 21.06 22.24 6.09
C VAL A 155 21.35 21.02 5.23
N PHE A 156 20.31 20.25 4.87
CA PHE A 156 20.46 19.06 4.03
C PHE A 156 21.02 19.39 2.64
N GLY A 157 20.54 20.46 2.01
CA GLY A 157 21.02 20.94 0.72
C GLY A 157 22.48 21.41 0.78
N SER A 158 22.88 22.07 1.85
CA SER A 158 24.28 22.51 2.05
C SER A 158 25.26 21.35 2.10
N PHE A 159 24.85 20.19 2.61
CA PHE A 159 25.66 18.98 2.59
C PHE A 159 25.60 18.23 1.25
N LEU A 160 24.43 18.19 0.61
CA LEU A 160 24.19 17.36 -0.56
C LEU A 160 24.68 18.01 -1.87
N VAL A 161 24.51 19.33 -2.02
CA VAL A 161 24.85 20.06 -3.24
C VAL A 161 26.35 20.03 -3.55
N PRO A 162 27.28 20.20 -2.60
CA PRO A 162 28.72 20.12 -2.90
C PRO A 162 29.21 18.73 -3.33
N LEU A 163 28.44 17.66 -3.07
CA LEU A 163 28.81 16.28 -3.39
C LEU A 163 28.48 15.87 -4.82
N ILE A 164 27.66 16.66 -5.54
CA ILE A 164 27.16 16.32 -6.87
C ILE A 164 27.84 17.25 -7.90
N PRO A 165 28.50 16.70 -8.93
CA PRO A 165 29.03 17.53 -10.01
C PRO A 165 27.88 18.06 -10.86
N PHE A 166 27.59 19.35 -10.73
CA PHE A 166 26.57 20.04 -11.55
C PHE A 166 27.17 20.56 -12.86
N PRO A 167 26.37 20.63 -13.94
CA PRO A 167 26.78 21.30 -15.17
C PRO A 167 27.09 22.78 -14.89
N GLY A 168 28.12 23.33 -15.53
CA GLY A 168 28.70 24.64 -15.18
C GLY A 168 27.77 25.87 -15.27
N SER A 169 26.57 25.70 -15.79
CA SER A 169 25.52 26.74 -15.81
C SER A 169 24.63 26.76 -14.56
N TRP A 170 24.75 25.79 -13.65
CA TRP A 170 23.91 25.69 -12.45
C TRP A 170 24.62 26.28 -11.24
N ASN A 171 24.04 27.33 -10.68
CA ASN A 171 24.51 27.91 -9.44
C ASN A 171 24.18 26.97 -8.26
N ILE A 172 25.07 26.91 -7.26
CA ILE A 172 24.83 26.14 -6.03
C ILE A 172 23.57 26.60 -5.30
N GLU A 173 23.23 27.90 -5.39
CA GLU A 173 22.01 28.49 -4.85
C GLU A 173 20.75 27.97 -5.54
N LEU A 174 20.82 27.71 -6.85
CA LEU A 174 19.74 27.09 -7.61
C LEU A 174 19.51 25.66 -7.10
N ALA A 175 20.57 24.88 -6.96
CA ALA A 175 20.46 23.50 -6.48
C ALA A 175 19.88 23.42 -5.05
N THR A 176 20.32 24.28 -4.12
CA THR A 176 19.75 24.33 -2.76
C THR A 176 18.30 24.83 -2.74
N SER A 177 17.94 25.76 -3.63
CA SER A 177 16.54 26.21 -3.77
C SER A 177 15.61 25.10 -4.27
N LEU A 178 16.04 24.29 -5.24
CA LEU A 178 15.26 23.16 -5.76
C LEU A 178 15.00 22.10 -4.68
N ILE A 179 16.02 21.78 -3.87
CA ILE A 179 15.86 20.89 -2.71
C ILE A 179 14.85 21.48 -1.73
N SER A 180 14.92 22.79 -1.49
CA SER A 180 13.98 23.50 -0.62
C SER A 180 12.54 23.39 -1.13
N TYR A 181 12.30 23.51 -2.44
CA TYR A 181 10.96 23.33 -3.01
C TYR A 181 10.40 21.93 -2.80
N ILE A 182 11.23 20.90 -2.98
CA ILE A 182 10.83 19.50 -2.79
C ILE A 182 10.47 19.25 -1.32
N VAL A 183 11.32 19.68 -0.40
CA VAL A 183 11.08 19.48 1.04
C VAL A 183 9.86 20.27 1.50
N LEU A 184 9.69 21.52 1.09
CA LEU A 184 8.52 22.33 1.42
C LEU A 184 7.23 21.72 0.86
N TRP A 185 7.26 21.22 -0.37
CA TRP A 185 6.14 20.48 -0.96
C TRP A 185 5.78 19.25 -0.14
N MET A 186 6.77 18.41 0.19
CA MET A 186 6.57 17.21 1.03
C MET A 186 5.99 17.59 2.39
N SER A 187 6.53 18.62 3.03
CA SER A 187 6.11 19.09 4.34
C SER A 187 4.67 19.61 4.34
N CYS A 188 4.29 20.50 3.42
CA CYS A 188 2.91 20.99 3.39
C CYS A 188 1.90 19.93 2.92
N THR A 189 2.35 18.90 2.19
CA THR A 189 1.49 17.86 1.62
C THR A 189 1.21 16.74 2.60
N PHE A 190 2.24 16.17 3.20
CA PHE A 190 2.11 14.93 3.95
C PHE A 190 2.14 15.12 5.48
N LEU A 191 2.65 16.24 6.02
CA LEU A 191 2.66 16.44 7.48
C LEU A 191 1.26 16.75 8.02
N LYS A 192 0.84 15.93 8.99
CA LYS A 192 -0.44 16.01 9.68
C LYS A 192 -0.52 17.10 10.72
#